data_AF-Q8ZYL0-F1
#
_entry.id   AF-Q8ZYL0-F1
#
_cell.length_a   1.000
_cell.length_b   1.000
_cell.length_c   1.000
_cell.angle_alpha   90.00
_cell.angle_beta   90.00
_cell.angle_gamma   90.00
#
_symmetry.space_group_name_H-M   'P 1'
#
loop_
_entity.id
_entity.type
_entity.pdbx_description
1 polymer ?
#
loop_
_entity_poly.entity_id
_entity_poly.type
_entity_poly.pdbx_seq_one_letter_code
_entity_poly.pdbx_strand_id
1 'polypeptide(L)'
;MESVSIQERIKGVGKLRVYALIESTASEISKDIGEFLAEALTKPIEVKTGGVNIAMSFLWSLINKVATHLEEIGEQVLDVEFSRGKTTIITKSGYVINIVVRLRHNQYVSEIEGVVEVEESPFRVEDF
;
A
#
# COMPACT_ATOMS: atom_id res chain seq x y z
N MET A 1 -20.82 5.61 -23.88
CA MET A 1 -19.68 5.52 -22.95
C MET A 1 -19.14 4.12 -23.08
N GLU A 2 -17.98 3.96 -23.72
CA GLU A 2 -17.32 2.65 -23.76
C GLU A 2 -16.99 2.23 -22.33
N SER A 3 -17.43 1.04 -21.95
CA SER A 3 -17.10 0.46 -20.65
C SER A 3 -15.61 0.12 -20.66
N VAL A 4 -14.81 0.91 -19.92
CA VAL A 4 -13.40 0.61 -19.66
C VAL A 4 -13.31 -0.81 -19.08
N SER A 5 -12.42 -1.63 -19.64
CA SER A 5 -12.28 -3.03 -19.22
C SER A 5 -11.80 -3.12 -17.77
N ILE A 6 -12.17 -4.19 -17.04
CA ILE A 6 -11.67 -4.45 -15.67
C ILE A 6 -10.13 -4.42 -15.64
N GLN A 7 -9.48 -4.94 -16.68
CA GLN A 7 -8.03 -4.95 -16.83
C GLN A 7 -7.43 -3.53 -16.84
N GLU A 8 -8.01 -2.61 -17.59
CA GLU A 8 -7.57 -1.21 -17.64
C GLU A 8 -7.81 -0.49 -16.30
N ARG A 9 -8.90 -0.82 -15.60
CA ARG A 9 -9.19 -0.26 -14.27
C ARG A 9 -8.18 -0.75 -13.24
N ILE A 10 -7.83 -2.04 -13.24
CA ILE A 10 -6.81 -2.62 -12.35
C ILE A 10 -5.42 -2.03 -12.65
N LYS A 11 -5.05 -1.91 -13.93
CA LYS A 11 -3.80 -1.22 -14.33
C LYS A 11 -3.78 0.25 -13.89
N GLY A 12 -4.95 0.88 -13.78
CA GLY A 12 -5.10 2.23 -13.22
C GLY A 12 -4.64 2.36 -11.77
N VAL A 13 -4.73 1.29 -10.98
CA VAL A 13 -4.26 1.27 -9.58
C VAL A 13 -2.75 1.52 -9.49
N GLY A 14 -1.98 1.07 -10.48
CA GLY A 14 -0.52 1.32 -10.57
C GLY A 14 -0.13 2.78 -10.79
N LYS A 15 -1.10 3.69 -10.95
CA LYS A 15 -0.84 5.13 -11.01
C LYS A 15 -0.74 5.76 -9.61
N LEU A 16 -1.21 5.07 -8.57
CA LEU A 16 -1.18 5.56 -7.20
C LEU A 16 0.27 5.73 -6.73
N ARG A 17 0.52 6.89 -6.13
CA ARG A 17 1.83 7.29 -5.63
C ARG A 17 1.65 8.30 -4.51
N VAL A 18 2.53 8.24 -3.52
CA VAL A 18 2.60 9.18 -2.40
C VAL A 18 4.04 9.62 -2.23
N TYR A 19 4.22 10.92 -2.10
CA TYR A 19 5.49 11.53 -1.75
C TYR A 19 5.25 12.39 -0.51
N ALA A 20 6.06 12.17 0.52
CA ALA A 20 6.02 12.96 1.73
C ALA A 20 7.44 13.33 2.16
N LEU A 21 7.57 14.53 2.72
CA LEU A 21 8.83 15.03 3.24
C LEU A 21 8.54 15.61 4.63
N ILE A 22 9.33 15.18 5.61
CA ILE A 22 9.20 15.58 7.00
C ILE A 22 10.49 16.28 7.39
N GLU A 23 10.38 17.51 7.85
CA GLU A 23 11.52 18.28 8.36
C GLU A 23 11.34 18.56 9.85
N SER A 24 12.40 18.35 10.61
CA SER A 24 12.46 18.72 12.03
C SER A 24 13.87 19.08 12.41
N THR A 25 14.05 20.14 13.20
CA THR A 25 15.33 20.49 13.82
C THR A 25 15.79 19.44 14.83
N ALA A 26 14.89 18.58 15.31
CA ALA A 26 15.22 17.39 16.07
C ALA A 26 15.26 16.17 15.14
N SER A 27 16.47 15.65 14.90
CA SER A 27 16.71 14.55 13.95
C SER A 27 15.84 13.33 14.22
N GLU A 28 15.79 12.87 15.48
CA GLU A 28 15.00 11.69 15.88
C GLU A 28 13.50 11.86 15.59
N ILE A 29 12.95 13.07 15.77
CA ILE A 29 11.53 13.33 15.47
C ILE A 29 11.24 13.15 13.98
N SER A 30 12.09 13.69 13.10
CA SER A 30 11.89 13.52 11.66
C SER A 30 12.00 12.05 11.24
N LYS A 31 12.89 11.29 11.88
CA LYS A 31 13.07 9.86 11.64
C LYS A 31 11.85 9.05 12.10
N ASP A 32 11.41 9.23 13.34
CA ASP A 32 10.29 8.48 13.93
C ASP A 32 8.98 8.71 13.16
N ILE A 33 8.68 9.96 12.80
CA ILE A 33 7.53 10.28 11.95
C ILE A 33 7.70 9.66 10.56
N GLY A 34 8.92 9.66 10.03
CA GLY A 34 9.28 9.03 8.77
C GLY A 34 8.97 7.54 8.74
N GLU A 35 9.41 6.82 9.77
CA GLU A 35 9.17 5.40 9.94
C GLU A 35 7.67 5.09 10.11
N PHE A 36 6.98 5.85 10.96
CA PHE A 36 5.53 5.71 11.17
C PHE A 36 4.74 5.88 9.86
N LEU A 37 4.99 6.98 9.12
CA LEU A 37 4.27 7.23 7.87
C LEU A 37 4.62 6.19 6.81
N ALA A 38 5.89 5.78 6.71
CA ALA A 38 6.30 4.74 5.79
C ALA A 38 5.59 3.41 6.07
N GLU A 39 5.48 3.01 7.34
CA GLU A 39 4.75 1.81 7.73
C GLU A 39 3.25 1.93 7.43
N ALA A 40 2.63 3.03 7.85
CA ALA A 40 1.20 3.28 7.68
C ALA A 40 0.75 3.37 6.22
N LEU A 41 1.65 3.71 5.29
CA LEU A 41 1.37 3.66 3.85
C LEU A 41 1.22 2.22 3.34
N THR A 42 2.02 1.29 3.87
CA THR A 42 2.11 -0.09 3.38
C THR A 42 1.09 -1.03 3.99
N LYS A 43 0.75 -0.86 5.27
CA LYS A 43 -0.11 -1.80 6.00
C LYS A 43 -0.86 -1.11 7.14
N PRO A 44 -1.95 -1.73 7.65
CA PRO A 44 -2.54 -1.31 8.90
C PRO A 44 -1.51 -1.36 10.04
N ILE A 45 -1.54 -0.37 10.93
CA ILE A 45 -0.71 -0.35 12.14
C ILE A 45 -1.37 -1.24 13.18
N GLU A 46 -0.66 -2.29 13.60
CA GLU A 46 -1.13 -3.22 14.63
C GLU A 46 -0.59 -2.85 16.01
N VAL A 47 -1.49 -2.73 16.98
CA VAL A 47 -1.16 -2.45 18.37
C VAL A 47 -1.74 -3.55 19.26
N LYS A 48 -0.89 -4.15 20.10
CA LYS A 48 -1.30 -5.16 21.08
C LYS A 48 -1.18 -4.60 22.48
N THR A 49 -2.29 -4.57 23.22
CA THR A 49 -2.30 -4.09 24.61
C THR A 49 -3.34 -4.84 25.44
N GLY A 50 -2.94 -5.39 26.58
CA GLY A 50 -3.86 -6.01 27.55
C GLY A 50 -4.77 -7.10 27.00
N GLY A 51 -4.33 -7.86 25.99
CA GLY A 51 -5.14 -8.90 25.33
C GLY A 51 -6.02 -8.41 24.18
N VAL A 52 -6.01 -7.10 23.88
CA VAL A 52 -6.68 -6.50 22.72
C VAL A 52 -5.68 -6.35 21.57
N ASN A 53 -6.10 -6.76 20.37
CA ASN A 53 -5.39 -6.47 19.12
C ASN A 53 -6.17 -5.41 18.36
N ILE A 54 -5.54 -4.27 18.10
CA ILE A 54 -6.10 -3.15 17.35
C ILE A 54 -5.35 -3.05 16.03
N ALA A 55 -6.06 -3.02 14.90
CA ALA A 55 -5.49 -2.71 13.60
C ALA A 55 -6.05 -1.35 13.14
N MET A 56 -5.17 -0.38 12.90
CA MET A 56 -5.52 0.96 12.45
C MET A 56 -5.11 1.13 10.99
N SER A 57 -6.08 1.35 10.11
CA SER A 57 -5.84 1.74 8.72
C SER A 57 -6.16 3.21 8.53
N PHE A 58 -5.40 3.87 7.65
CA PHE A 58 -5.60 5.29 7.36
C PHE A 58 -6.17 5.46 5.95
N LEU A 59 -7.21 6.27 5.80
CA LEU A 59 -7.86 6.50 4.50
C LEU A 59 -6.90 7.05 3.43
N TRP A 60 -5.88 7.79 3.86
CA TRP A 60 -4.85 8.35 2.98
C TRP A 60 -3.76 7.34 2.58
N SER A 61 -3.68 6.19 3.26
CA SER A 61 -2.64 5.18 3.00
C SER A 61 -2.77 4.57 1.61
N LEU A 62 -1.65 4.12 1.04
CA LEU A 62 -1.68 3.41 -0.24
C LEU A 62 -2.44 2.09 -0.11
N ILE A 63 -2.28 1.35 0.99
CA ILE A 63 -3.03 0.11 1.22
C ILE A 63 -4.54 0.32 1.23
N ASN A 64 -5.02 1.37 1.91
CA ASN A 64 -6.45 1.69 1.91
C ASN A 64 -6.93 2.11 0.51
N LYS A 65 -6.19 2.98 -0.18
CA LYS A 65 -6.56 3.40 -1.53
C LYS A 65 -6.63 2.22 -2.49
N VAL A 66 -5.63 1.33 -2.47
CA VAL A 66 -5.64 0.12 -3.29
C VAL A 66 -6.86 -0.74 -2.96
N ALA A 67 -7.15 -0.99 -1.68
CA ALA A 67 -8.32 -1.77 -1.27
C ALA A 67 -9.63 -1.15 -1.78
N THR A 68 -9.83 0.17 -1.60
CA THR A 68 -11.02 0.88 -2.10
C THR A 68 -11.14 0.78 -3.62
N HIS A 69 -10.04 0.96 -4.35
CA HIS A 69 -10.07 0.81 -5.81
C HIS A 69 -10.45 -0.59 -6.26
N LEU A 70 -9.93 -1.64 -5.60
CA LEU A 70 -10.30 -3.03 -5.92
C LEU A 70 -11.77 -3.30 -5.65
N GLU A 71 -12.29 -2.82 -4.52
CA GLU A 71 -13.71 -2.93 -4.17
C GLU A 71 -14.61 -2.24 -5.21
N GLU A 72 -14.28 -1.01 -5.61
CA GLU A 72 -15.02 -0.27 -6.65
C GLU A 72 -14.98 -0.94 -8.02
N ILE A 73 -13.91 -1.71 -8.30
CA ILE A 73 -13.77 -2.50 -9.53
C ILE A 73 -14.60 -3.78 -9.47
N GLY A 74 -14.95 -4.24 -8.27
CA GLY A 74 -15.52 -5.57 -8.04
C GLY A 74 -14.48 -6.68 -8.10
N GLU A 75 -13.19 -6.35 -7.92
CA GLU A 75 -12.10 -7.31 -7.89
C GLU A 75 -11.97 -7.95 -6.50
N GLN A 76 -11.72 -9.26 -6.47
CA GLN A 76 -11.57 -10.00 -5.21
C GLN A 76 -10.09 -10.18 -4.87
N VAL A 77 -9.75 -10.04 -3.60
CA VAL A 77 -8.42 -10.32 -3.07
C VAL A 77 -8.35 -11.78 -2.63
N LEU A 78 -7.40 -12.51 -3.17
CA LEU A 78 -7.10 -13.90 -2.78
C LEU A 78 -6.15 -13.96 -1.59
N ASP A 79 -5.12 -13.12 -1.60
CA ASP A 79 -4.08 -13.12 -0.57
C ASP A 79 -3.43 -11.75 -0.41
N VAL A 80 -2.90 -11.49 0.79
CA VAL A 80 -2.17 -10.27 1.14
C VAL A 80 -0.96 -10.65 2.00
N GLU A 81 0.22 -10.29 1.52
CA GLU A 81 1.48 -10.46 2.24
C GLU A 81 2.04 -9.10 2.68
N PHE A 82 2.29 -8.95 3.98
CA PHE A 82 2.93 -7.76 4.55
C PHE A 82 4.40 -8.05 4.82
N SER A 83 5.29 -7.24 4.24
CA SER A 83 6.73 -7.29 4.47
C SER A 83 7.26 -5.88 4.76
N ARG A 84 8.53 -5.78 5.18
CA ARG A 84 9.10 -4.48 5.55
C ARG A 84 9.19 -3.55 4.34
N GLY A 85 8.42 -2.47 4.34
CA GLY A 85 8.41 -1.48 3.26
C GLY A 85 7.75 -1.98 1.97
N LYS A 86 7.10 -3.15 1.98
CA LYS A 86 6.39 -3.69 0.82
C LYS A 86 5.16 -4.50 1.24
N THR A 87 4.06 -4.28 0.55
CA THR A 87 2.86 -5.11 0.64
C THR A 87 2.54 -5.69 -0.72
N THR A 88 2.25 -6.98 -0.79
CA THR A 88 1.86 -7.67 -2.01
C THR A 88 0.42 -8.15 -1.87
N ILE A 89 -0.40 -7.86 -2.87
CA ILE A 89 -1.81 -8.24 -2.93
C ILE A 89 -2.01 -9.08 -4.19
N ILE A 90 -2.60 -10.26 -4.03
CA ILE A 90 -2.91 -11.16 -5.13
C ILE A 90 -4.41 -11.11 -5.37
N THR A 91 -4.83 -10.82 -6.60
CA THR A 91 -6.25 -10.74 -6.97
C THR A 91 -6.74 -12.02 -7.64
N LYS A 92 -8.05 -12.25 -7.62
CA LYS A 92 -8.68 -13.43 -8.23
C LYS A 92 -8.51 -13.46 -9.75
N SER A 93 -8.58 -12.29 -10.39
CA SER A 93 -8.30 -12.18 -11.84
C SER A 93 -6.84 -12.39 -12.24
N GLY A 94 -5.96 -12.69 -11.28
CA GLY A 94 -4.56 -13.01 -11.53
C GLY A 94 -3.69 -11.77 -11.69
N TYR A 95 -3.90 -10.72 -10.90
CA TYR A 95 -2.97 -9.59 -10.80
C TYR A 95 -2.21 -9.64 -9.48
N VAL A 96 -0.95 -9.23 -9.53
CA VAL A 96 -0.09 -9.01 -8.36
C VAL A 96 0.09 -7.50 -8.22
N ILE A 97 -0.37 -6.94 -7.11
CA ILE A 97 -0.27 -5.52 -6.82
C ILE A 97 0.73 -5.33 -5.69
N ASN A 98 1.85 -4.67 -5.98
CA ASN A 98 2.90 -4.38 -5.01
C ASN A 98 2.81 -2.91 -4.59
N ILE A 99 2.62 -2.66 -3.30
CA ILE A 99 2.81 -1.35 -2.70
C ILE A 99 4.24 -1.33 -2.18
N VAL A 100 5.09 -0.48 -2.73
CA VAL A 100 6.50 -0.36 -2.35
C VAL A 100 6.74 1.01 -1.74
N VAL A 101 7.24 1.05 -0.52
CA VAL A 101 7.55 2.30 0.19
C VAL A 101 9.02 2.35 0.56
N ARG A 102 9.67 3.44 0.18
CA ARG A 102 11.07 3.74 0.47
C ARG A 102 11.13 4.93 1.41
N LEU A 103 11.88 4.77 2.49
CA LEU A 103 12.22 5.83 3.43
C LEU A 103 13.70 6.15 3.27
N ARG A 104 14.02 7.41 3.03
CA ARG A 104 15.37 7.96 3.10
C ARG A 104 15.40 8.99 4.21
N HIS A 105 16.47 8.99 4.99
CA HIS A 105 16.61 9.93 6.11
C HIS A 105 18.00 10.57 6.07
N ASN A 106 18.04 11.88 6.27
CA ASN A 106 19.26 12.67 6.41
C ASN A 106 19.07 13.74 7.48
N GLN A 107 19.80 13.63 8.59
CA GLN A 107 19.79 14.52 9.76
C GLN A 107 18.41 15.07 10.12
N TYR A 108 17.96 16.14 9.49
CA TYR A 108 16.72 16.85 9.81
C TYR A 108 15.54 16.49 8.91
N VAL A 109 15.76 15.68 7.87
CA VAL A 109 14.79 15.43 6.81
C VAL A 109 14.57 13.93 6.63
N SER A 110 13.31 13.52 6.56
CA SER A 110 12.88 12.19 6.13
C SER A 110 12.04 12.30 4.87
N GLU A 111 12.47 11.62 3.82
CA GLU A 111 11.79 11.51 2.53
C GLU A 111 11.12 10.14 2.43
N ILE A 112 9.83 10.14 2.13
CA ILE A 112 9.04 8.94 1.93
C ILE A 112 8.51 8.95 0.51
N GLU A 113 8.77 7.85 -0.20
CA GLU A 113 8.24 7.59 -1.54
C GLU A 113 7.50 6.26 -1.51
N GLY A 114 6.19 6.32 -1.76
CA GLY A 114 5.34 5.15 -1.93
C GLY A 114 4.82 5.05 -3.36
N VAL A 115 4.96 3.88 -3.96
CA VAL A 115 4.48 3.59 -5.32
C VAL A 115 3.66 2.31 -5.32
N VAL A 116 2.76 2.20 -6.28
CA VAL A 116 2.01 0.97 -6.54
C VAL A 116 2.39 0.43 -7.90
N GLU A 117 2.82 -0.82 -7.94
CA GLU A 117 3.17 -1.56 -9.14
C GLU A 117 2.12 -2.65 -9.36
N VAL A 118 1.71 -2.86 -10.61
CA VAL A 118 0.69 -3.86 -10.98
C VAL A 118 1.29 -4.75 -12.05
N GLU A 119 1.35 -6.04 -11.76
CA GLU A 119 1.86 -7.07 -12.65
C GLU A 119 0.76 -8.10 -12.94
N GLU A 120 0.74 -8.66 -14.14
CA GLU A 120 -0.12 -9.80 -14.45
C GLU A 120 0.57 -11.08 -13.96
N SER A 121 -0.13 -11.83 -13.10
CA SER A 121 0.30 -13.17 -12.70
C SER A 121 0.28 -14.07 -13.93
N PRO A 122 1.34 -14.87 -14.17
CA PRO A 122 1.31 -15.88 -15.22
C PRO A 122 0.30 -17.01 -14.94
N PHE A 123 -0.28 -17.07 -13.73
CA PHE A 123 -1.26 -18.06 -13.33
C PHE A 123 -2.62 -17.39 -13.10
N ARG A 124 -3.58 -17.62 -14.01
CA ARG A 124 -5.00 -17.32 -13.77
C ARG A 124 -5.62 -18.52 -13.06
N VAL A 125 -6.23 -18.29 -11.90
CA VAL A 125 -7.01 -19.32 -11.21
C VAL A 125 -8.39 -19.32 -11.86
N GLU A 126 -8.64 -20.26 -12.76
CA GLU A 126 -9.99 -20.54 -13.25
C GLU A 126 -10.74 -21.34 -12.18
N ASP A 127 -11.92 -20.86 -11.76
CA ASP A 127 -12.80 -21.60 -10.87
C ASP A 127 -13.24 -22.89 -11.60
N PHE A 128 -12.93 -24.06 -11.03
CA PHE A 128 -13.43 -25.36 -11.47
C PHE A 128 -14.84 -25.63 -10.96
#